data_AF-A0A524CQA9-F1
#
_entry.id   AF-A0A524CQA9-F1
#
_cell.length_a   1.000
_cell.length_b   1.000
_cell.length_c   1.000
_cell.angle_alpha   90.00
_cell.angle_beta   90.00
_cell.angle_gamma   90.00
#
_symmetry.space_group_name_H-M   'P 1'
#
loop_
_entity.id
_entity.type
_entity.pdbx_description
1 polymer ?
#
loop_
_entity_poly.entity_id
_entity_poly.type
_entity_poly.pdbx_seq_one_letter_code
_entity_poly.pdbx_strand_id
1 'polypeptide(L)'
;MEEITPVIGNFLNSLNKEIKEYYERVYSYIRDLFADKNIDLKFKTAYEDDETISETLDSMIKTCKLALTTIGASKKEIKEVEDVLTEITPQESDEYPDYNTYFQNDIKPHISKYLFKFLVEFLIDLDFNKIENLDLFDLLPRKFINDLDGFKEEYITSTSLRRHINEKLMETVELVDYKEFSLRSGIPSAKPIAPKKVEAPSEVKPKAVDEDSKEIDILKEITDVKNLNVEALKSSIKKSALGIKEKPKGEVKEEIKKKVEKKAPTVEEKPPKPITPSLEKEAVKAKPAPPTLPEKKEVPVKKAEPTVKEAPTYYFDYYGQFQPLNPSIKGKFNINLENLLEAKKLNSEFFNLETLFYYISIFKIIDKEIPLSSDDVIKLSKPYLKNKIFSNPTNGTPDPITVFYGLAIFSEMDLLDDASLIDLLNIEMFLEAELKEFNPKKLHINLYSLLGLKLLEKNGGIIADKSHLLNPLLSLDLTELEKYTPVLDIYEQLTLIKVLDKKVDLSHFKALYTKELKKLMAPETGAINDTITDSARTLLILSLLKMKQLEFGLTQKLLKYIATTTDFFSLENLDKDFNWKKDKYGFAVELRMLFWALFCCLEYNVIV
;
A
#
# COMPACT_ATOMS: atom_id res chain seq x y z
N MET A 1 -0.78 -36.05 -18.18
CA MET A 1 -0.29 -34.92 -19.00
C MET A 1 -1.24 -34.58 -20.13
N GLU A 2 -1.84 -35.56 -20.83
CA GLU A 2 -2.81 -35.31 -21.92
C GLU A 2 -3.99 -34.40 -21.54
N GLU A 3 -4.47 -34.44 -20.29
CA GLU A 3 -5.53 -33.54 -19.79
C GLU A 3 -5.02 -32.18 -19.28
N ILE A 4 -3.76 -32.09 -18.86
CA ILE A 4 -3.18 -30.89 -18.23
C ILE A 4 -2.63 -29.93 -19.29
N THR A 5 -1.90 -30.46 -20.27
CA THR A 5 -1.26 -29.69 -21.34
C THR A 5 -2.23 -28.76 -22.08
N PRO A 6 -3.44 -29.18 -22.48
CA PRO A 6 -4.35 -28.28 -23.17
C PRO A 6 -4.88 -27.16 -22.26
N VAL A 7 -5.06 -27.42 -20.96
CA VAL A 7 -5.49 -26.40 -19.98
C VAL A 7 -4.41 -25.34 -19.82
N ILE A 8 -3.15 -25.75 -19.64
CA ILE A 8 -2.02 -24.80 -19.56
C ILE A 8 -1.81 -24.06 -20.88
N GLY A 9 -1.99 -24.73 -22.02
CA GLY A 9 -1.95 -24.08 -23.33
C GLY A 9 -3.03 -23.00 -23.47
N ASN A 10 -4.27 -23.29 -23.07
CA ASN A 10 -5.35 -22.32 -23.04
C ASN A 10 -5.08 -21.17 -22.05
N PHE A 11 -4.52 -21.46 -20.88
CA PHE A 11 -4.16 -20.46 -19.88
C PHE A 11 -3.14 -19.46 -20.43
N LEU A 12 -2.04 -19.97 -20.99
CA LEU A 12 -0.99 -19.15 -21.58
C LEU A 12 -1.46 -18.35 -22.80
N ASN A 13 -2.41 -18.86 -23.57
CA ASN A 13 -2.94 -18.17 -24.75
C ASN A 13 -3.98 -17.11 -24.37
N SER A 14 -4.87 -17.40 -23.42
CA SER A 14 -5.96 -16.51 -23.02
C SER A 14 -5.49 -15.34 -22.16
N LEU A 15 -4.48 -15.56 -21.30
CA LEU A 15 -3.96 -14.57 -20.36
C LEU A 15 -2.50 -14.20 -20.65
N ASN A 16 -2.05 -14.33 -21.90
CA ASN A 16 -0.65 -14.14 -22.27
C ASN A 16 -0.11 -12.76 -21.87
N LYS A 17 -0.91 -11.72 -22.11
CA LYS A 17 -0.53 -10.33 -21.90
C LYS A 17 -0.39 -10.05 -20.40
N GLU A 18 -1.36 -10.49 -19.62
CA GLU A 18 -1.44 -10.30 -18.19
C GLU A 18 -0.32 -11.08 -17.48
N ILE A 19 -0.07 -12.33 -17.90
CA ILE A 19 1.05 -13.12 -17.40
C ILE A 19 2.39 -12.41 -17.69
N LYS A 20 2.58 -11.85 -18.89
CA LYS A 20 3.79 -11.08 -19.20
C LYS A 20 3.93 -9.84 -18.31
N GLU A 21 2.87 -9.07 -18.13
CA GLU A 21 2.89 -7.88 -17.27
C GLU A 21 3.18 -8.24 -15.79
N TYR A 22 2.60 -9.33 -15.28
CA TYR A 22 2.90 -9.86 -13.95
C TYR A 22 4.40 -10.12 -13.79
N TYR A 23 5.01 -10.82 -14.75
CA TYR A 23 6.44 -11.11 -14.72
C TYR A 23 7.29 -9.84 -14.82
N GLU A 24 6.93 -8.91 -15.68
CA GLU A 24 7.64 -7.63 -15.83
C GLU A 24 7.63 -6.83 -14.51
N ARG A 25 6.49 -6.77 -13.82
CA ARG A 25 6.36 -6.10 -12.51
C ARG A 25 7.22 -6.75 -11.46
N VAL A 26 7.17 -8.09 -11.34
CA VAL A 26 8.02 -8.82 -10.38
C VAL A 26 9.51 -8.64 -10.70
N TYR A 27 9.91 -8.66 -11.97
CA TYR A 27 11.31 -8.42 -12.35
C TYR A 27 11.74 -6.98 -12.11
N SER A 28 10.85 -6.00 -12.29
CA SER A 28 11.13 -4.62 -11.90
C SER A 28 11.38 -4.53 -10.41
N TYR A 29 10.50 -5.14 -9.61
CA TYR A 29 10.64 -5.19 -8.16
C TYR A 29 11.97 -5.82 -7.71
N ILE A 30 12.39 -6.92 -8.33
CA ILE A 30 13.68 -7.56 -8.01
C ILE A 30 14.86 -6.67 -8.40
N ARG A 31 14.78 -5.95 -9.52
CA ARG A 31 15.81 -4.99 -9.92
C ARG A 31 15.91 -3.81 -8.96
N ASP A 32 14.78 -3.34 -8.45
CA ASP A 32 14.76 -2.28 -7.44
C ASP A 32 15.42 -2.75 -6.14
N LEU A 33 15.21 -4.01 -5.75
CA LEU A 33 15.90 -4.60 -4.60
C LEU A 33 17.41 -4.73 -4.84
N PHE A 34 17.86 -5.08 -6.04
CA PHE A 34 19.30 -5.08 -6.36
C PHE A 34 19.91 -3.68 -6.21
N ALA A 35 19.23 -2.66 -6.73
CA ALA A 35 19.68 -1.27 -6.58
C ALA A 35 19.75 -0.85 -5.10
N ASP A 36 18.77 -1.24 -4.27
CA ASP A 36 18.76 -0.99 -2.83
C ASP A 36 19.94 -1.68 -2.10
N LYS A 37 20.36 -2.85 -2.59
CA LYS A 37 21.55 -3.57 -2.10
C LYS A 37 22.87 -3.10 -2.73
N ASN A 38 22.86 -1.98 -3.45
CA ASN A 38 24.02 -1.43 -4.17
C ASN A 38 24.64 -2.40 -5.19
N ILE A 39 23.84 -3.29 -5.78
CA ILE A 39 24.28 -4.17 -6.86
C ILE A 39 24.00 -3.46 -8.19
N ASP A 40 25.05 -2.96 -8.83
CA ASP A 40 24.93 -2.34 -10.16
C ASP A 40 24.92 -3.43 -11.24
N LEU A 41 23.73 -3.74 -11.77
CA LEU A 41 23.56 -4.71 -12.83
C LEU A 41 24.30 -4.36 -14.13
N LYS A 42 24.68 -3.10 -14.34
CA LYS A 42 25.42 -2.66 -15.54
C LYS A 42 26.94 -2.69 -15.34
N PHE A 43 27.40 -3.01 -14.13
CA PHE A 43 28.82 -3.09 -13.86
C PHE A 43 29.43 -4.26 -14.62
N LYS A 44 30.60 -4.01 -15.24
CA LYS A 44 31.27 -5.00 -16.08
C LYS A 44 32.15 -5.91 -15.24
N THR A 45 31.90 -7.20 -15.35
CA THR A 45 32.61 -8.27 -14.64
C THR A 45 34.10 -8.33 -15.01
N ALA A 46 34.47 -7.91 -16.22
CA ALA A 46 35.86 -7.83 -16.68
C ALA A 46 36.76 -6.90 -15.84
N TYR A 47 36.18 -6.08 -14.96
CA TYR A 47 36.92 -5.18 -14.06
C TYR A 47 37.07 -5.72 -12.64
N GLU A 48 36.55 -6.91 -12.35
CA GLU A 48 36.57 -7.54 -11.03
C GLU A 48 37.30 -8.89 -11.09
N ASP A 49 37.83 -9.32 -9.95
CA ASP A 49 38.35 -10.68 -9.79
C ASP A 49 37.22 -11.67 -9.47
N ASP A 50 37.50 -12.97 -9.64
CA ASP A 50 36.52 -14.04 -9.45
C ASP A 50 35.93 -14.06 -8.03
N GLU A 51 36.69 -13.63 -7.02
CA GLU A 51 36.24 -13.54 -5.63
C GLU A 51 35.15 -12.47 -5.49
N THR A 52 35.40 -11.27 -6.02
CA THR A 52 34.44 -10.16 -6.02
C THR A 52 33.19 -10.48 -6.84
N ILE A 53 33.35 -11.16 -7.98
CA ILE A 53 32.21 -11.65 -8.78
C ILE A 53 31.38 -12.64 -7.96
N SER A 54 32.05 -13.61 -7.32
CA SER A 54 31.38 -14.60 -6.48
C SER A 54 30.61 -13.95 -5.33
N GLU A 55 31.19 -12.96 -4.63
CA GLU A 55 30.52 -12.23 -3.56
C GLU A 55 29.29 -11.45 -4.05
N THR A 56 29.40 -10.82 -5.22
CA THR A 56 28.30 -10.07 -5.82
C THR A 56 27.17 -10.99 -6.26
N LEU A 57 27.48 -12.14 -6.87
CA LEU A 57 26.50 -13.18 -7.19
C LEU A 57 25.81 -13.69 -5.93
N ASP A 58 26.55 -13.92 -4.85
CA ASP A 58 26.02 -14.30 -3.55
C ASP A 58 25.01 -13.28 -3.00
N SER A 59 25.32 -11.99 -3.17
CA SER A 59 24.46 -10.87 -2.80
C SER A 59 23.19 -10.82 -3.66
N MET A 60 23.31 -11.06 -4.97
CA MET A 60 22.16 -11.17 -5.88
C MET A 60 21.25 -12.33 -5.45
N ILE A 61 21.81 -13.49 -5.14
CA ILE A 61 21.04 -14.65 -4.68
C ILE A 61 20.30 -14.34 -3.38
N LYS A 62 20.97 -13.73 -2.40
CA LYS A 62 20.34 -13.29 -1.13
C LYS A 62 19.20 -12.29 -1.38
N THR A 63 19.38 -11.39 -2.35
CA THR A 63 18.35 -10.41 -2.73
C THR A 63 17.14 -11.08 -3.39
N CYS A 64 17.35 -12.05 -4.26
CA CYS A 64 16.27 -12.85 -4.85
C CYS A 64 15.50 -13.65 -3.79
N LYS A 65 16.19 -14.23 -2.79
CA LYS A 65 15.53 -14.89 -1.65
C LYS A 65 14.63 -13.93 -0.90
N LEU A 66 15.13 -12.72 -0.62
CA LEU A 66 14.35 -11.68 0.04
C LEU A 66 13.10 -11.36 -0.77
N ALA A 67 13.25 -11.17 -2.09
CA ALA A 67 12.13 -10.90 -2.99
C ALA A 67 11.07 -12.02 -2.94
N LEU A 68 11.49 -13.28 -3.09
CA LEU A 68 10.61 -14.45 -3.06
C LEU A 68 9.92 -14.62 -1.70
N THR A 69 10.64 -14.42 -0.60
CA THR A 69 10.07 -14.43 0.76
C THR A 69 8.98 -13.39 0.88
N THR A 70 9.25 -12.18 0.37
CA THR A 70 8.33 -11.04 0.44
C THR A 70 7.02 -11.33 -0.28
N ILE A 71 7.07 -12.01 -1.42
CA ILE A 71 5.87 -12.39 -2.20
C ILE A 71 5.23 -13.72 -1.76
N GLY A 72 5.65 -14.28 -0.62
CA GLY A 72 4.99 -15.44 -0.01
C GLY A 72 5.54 -16.82 -0.41
N ALA A 73 6.76 -16.91 -0.96
CA ALA A 73 7.41 -18.20 -1.16
C ALA A 73 7.66 -18.91 0.18
N SER A 74 7.39 -20.21 0.24
CA SER A 74 7.68 -21.02 1.43
C SER A 74 9.19 -21.21 1.61
N LYS A 75 9.62 -21.47 2.85
CA LYS A 75 11.04 -21.77 3.17
C LYS A 75 11.62 -22.91 2.32
N LYS A 76 10.78 -23.89 1.96
CA LYS A 76 11.19 -25.00 1.09
C LYS A 76 11.47 -24.51 -0.33
N GLU A 77 10.57 -23.71 -0.91
CA GLU A 77 10.75 -23.15 -2.26
C GLU A 77 11.93 -22.20 -2.33
N ILE A 78 12.13 -21.36 -1.31
CA ILE A 78 13.30 -20.48 -1.21
C ILE A 78 14.59 -21.30 -1.19
N LYS A 79 14.62 -22.40 -0.44
CA LYS A 79 15.78 -23.28 -0.39
C LYS A 79 16.03 -23.99 -1.71
N GLU A 80 14.99 -24.44 -2.40
CA GLU A 80 15.14 -25.04 -3.73
C GLU A 80 15.66 -24.04 -4.78
N VAL A 81 15.24 -22.77 -4.70
CA VAL A 81 15.82 -21.69 -5.51
C VAL A 81 17.27 -21.45 -5.11
N GLU A 82 17.55 -21.37 -3.81
CA GLU A 82 18.89 -21.17 -3.28
C GLU A 82 19.85 -22.22 -3.81
N ASP A 83 19.55 -23.50 -3.57
CA ASP A 83 20.41 -24.62 -3.92
C ASP A 83 20.79 -24.56 -5.41
N VAL A 84 19.82 -24.29 -6.30
CA VAL A 84 20.04 -24.14 -7.74
C VAL A 84 20.85 -22.89 -8.08
N LEU A 85 20.58 -21.76 -7.43
CA LEU A 85 21.30 -20.52 -7.70
C LEU A 85 22.74 -20.55 -7.18
N THR A 86 23.03 -21.28 -6.10
CA THR A 86 24.42 -21.46 -5.59
C THR A 86 25.31 -22.24 -6.55
N GLU A 87 24.75 -22.93 -7.54
CA GLU A 87 25.53 -23.58 -8.60
C GLU A 87 26.02 -22.58 -9.66
N ILE A 88 25.56 -21.33 -9.63
CA ILE A 88 26.04 -20.26 -10.53
C ILE A 88 27.43 -19.83 -10.07
N THR A 89 28.44 -20.20 -10.85
CA THR A 89 29.83 -19.80 -10.63
C THR A 89 30.24 -18.65 -11.56
N PRO A 90 31.28 -17.88 -11.20
CA PRO A 90 31.90 -16.95 -12.14
C PRO A 90 32.22 -17.65 -13.48
N GLN A 91 31.77 -17.02 -14.56
CA GLN A 91 31.99 -17.43 -15.95
C GLN A 91 32.96 -16.46 -16.64
N GLU A 92 33.48 -16.86 -17.79
CA GLU A 92 34.35 -15.99 -18.60
C GLU A 92 33.64 -14.68 -18.96
N SER A 93 34.36 -13.56 -18.79
CA SER A 93 33.80 -12.21 -18.96
C SER A 93 33.25 -11.91 -20.36
N ASP A 94 33.67 -12.68 -21.36
CA ASP A 94 33.20 -12.54 -22.74
C ASP A 94 31.76 -13.08 -22.93
N GLU A 95 31.37 -14.10 -22.15
CA GLU A 95 30.01 -14.65 -22.15
C GLU A 95 29.08 -13.91 -21.18
N TYR A 96 29.63 -13.40 -20.08
CA TYR A 96 28.92 -12.66 -19.04
C TYR A 96 29.56 -11.28 -18.83
N PRO A 97 29.33 -10.31 -19.74
CA PRO A 97 30.01 -9.02 -19.71
C PRO A 97 29.56 -8.11 -18.56
N ASP A 98 28.41 -8.37 -17.95
CA ASP A 98 27.85 -7.62 -16.82
C ASP A 98 26.94 -8.48 -15.92
N TYR A 99 26.62 -7.97 -14.73
CA TYR A 99 25.73 -8.65 -13.77
C TYR A 99 24.28 -8.78 -14.26
N ASN A 100 23.83 -7.90 -15.16
CA ASN A 100 22.53 -8.07 -15.82
C ASN A 100 22.50 -9.34 -16.67
N THR A 101 23.61 -9.73 -17.27
CA THR A 101 23.70 -10.96 -18.06
C THR A 101 23.52 -12.18 -17.15
N TYR A 102 24.17 -12.23 -15.98
CA TYR A 102 23.91 -13.26 -14.96
C TYR A 102 22.44 -13.28 -14.53
N PHE A 103 21.86 -12.10 -14.28
CA PHE A 103 20.46 -12.02 -13.91
C PHE A 103 19.54 -12.59 -15.00
N GLN A 104 19.74 -12.25 -16.26
CA GLN A 104 18.83 -12.65 -17.34
C GLN A 104 19.00 -14.11 -17.75
N ASN A 105 20.22 -14.63 -17.76
CA ASN A 105 20.53 -15.95 -18.28
C ASN A 105 20.41 -17.05 -17.23
N ASP A 106 20.79 -16.76 -15.99
CA ASP A 106 20.89 -17.81 -14.96
C ASP A 106 19.82 -17.63 -13.89
N ILE A 107 19.70 -16.43 -13.32
CA ILE A 107 18.82 -16.22 -12.16
C ILE A 107 17.33 -16.16 -12.57
N LYS A 108 17.02 -15.34 -13.58
CA LYS A 108 15.65 -15.05 -14.01
C LYS A 108 14.88 -16.30 -14.47
N PRO A 109 15.46 -17.26 -15.22
CA PRO A 109 14.76 -18.49 -15.58
C PRO A 109 14.31 -19.31 -14.37
N HIS A 110 15.13 -19.38 -13.32
CA HIS A 110 14.75 -20.09 -12.10
C HIS A 110 13.61 -19.37 -11.38
N ILE A 111 13.68 -18.05 -11.24
CA ILE A 111 12.59 -17.25 -10.65
C ILE A 111 11.30 -17.41 -11.45
N SER A 112 11.40 -17.37 -12.79
CA SER A 112 10.26 -17.53 -13.71
C SER A 112 9.41 -18.74 -13.40
N LYS A 113 10.09 -19.85 -13.07
CA LYS A 113 9.48 -21.14 -12.76
C LYS A 113 8.59 -21.05 -11.51
N TYR A 114 9.06 -20.40 -10.46
CA TYR A 114 8.31 -20.23 -9.21
C TYR A 114 7.17 -19.23 -9.36
N LEU A 115 7.37 -18.15 -10.10
CA LEU A 115 6.30 -17.22 -10.40
C LEU A 115 5.14 -17.89 -11.15
N PHE A 116 5.44 -18.83 -12.05
CA PHE A 116 4.41 -19.60 -12.74
C PHE A 116 3.71 -20.58 -11.81
N LYS A 117 4.51 -21.25 -10.96
CA LYS A 117 4.00 -22.17 -9.96
C LYS A 117 2.94 -21.50 -9.09
N PHE A 118 3.15 -20.24 -8.67
CA PHE A 118 2.18 -19.50 -7.86
C PHE A 118 0.83 -19.32 -8.58
N LEU A 119 0.87 -19.04 -9.89
CA LEU A 119 -0.35 -18.96 -10.70
C LEU A 119 -1.07 -20.32 -10.76
N VAL A 120 -0.33 -21.41 -10.97
CA VAL A 120 -0.91 -22.76 -11.03
C VAL A 120 -1.49 -23.18 -9.68
N GLU A 121 -0.81 -22.86 -8.57
CA GLU A 121 -1.28 -23.13 -7.21
C GLU A 121 -2.57 -22.37 -6.90
N PHE A 122 -2.69 -21.11 -7.35
CA PHE A 122 -3.94 -20.35 -7.24
C PHE A 122 -5.07 -20.98 -8.07
N LEU A 123 -4.79 -21.34 -9.33
CA LEU A 123 -5.77 -21.92 -10.24
C LEU A 123 -6.38 -23.23 -9.72
N ILE A 124 -5.68 -23.96 -8.84
CA ILE A 124 -6.16 -25.21 -8.24
C ILE A 124 -6.61 -25.04 -6.78
N ASP A 125 -6.70 -23.81 -6.27
CA ASP A 125 -7.07 -23.45 -4.90
C ASP A 125 -6.13 -24.07 -3.83
N LEU A 126 -4.83 -24.18 -4.12
CA LEU A 126 -3.84 -24.70 -3.18
C LEU A 126 -3.33 -23.64 -2.20
N ASP A 127 -3.03 -22.44 -2.69
CA ASP A 127 -2.53 -21.33 -1.87
C ASP A 127 -2.89 -19.97 -2.46
N PHE A 128 -3.86 -19.31 -1.85
CA PHE A 128 -4.32 -17.97 -2.24
C PHE A 128 -3.42 -16.85 -1.72
N ASN A 129 -2.73 -17.08 -0.59
CA ASN A 129 -1.97 -16.04 0.09
C ASN A 129 -0.84 -15.48 -0.78
N LYS A 130 -0.28 -16.32 -1.67
CA LYS A 130 0.78 -15.90 -2.61
C LYS A 130 0.29 -14.84 -3.60
N ILE A 131 -0.93 -15.00 -4.11
CA ILE A 131 -1.55 -14.03 -5.03
C ILE A 131 -1.98 -12.78 -4.26
N GLU A 132 -2.53 -12.93 -3.05
CA GLU A 132 -2.84 -11.77 -2.20
C GLU A 132 -1.59 -10.95 -1.86
N ASN A 133 -0.48 -11.62 -1.52
CA ASN A 133 0.80 -10.93 -1.29
C ASN A 133 1.24 -10.18 -2.55
N LEU A 134 1.21 -10.81 -3.72
CA LEU A 134 1.55 -10.14 -4.97
C LEU A 134 0.66 -8.92 -5.25
N ASP A 135 -0.63 -8.97 -4.91
CA ASP A 135 -1.55 -7.82 -5.01
C ASP A 135 -1.18 -6.70 -4.02
N LEU A 136 -0.84 -7.07 -2.78
CA LEU A 136 -0.42 -6.11 -1.74
C LEU A 136 0.81 -5.28 -2.16
N PHE A 137 1.73 -5.88 -2.92
CA PHE A 137 2.92 -5.22 -3.48
C PHE A 137 2.67 -4.54 -4.85
N ASP A 138 1.42 -4.50 -5.35
CA ASP A 138 1.05 -4.01 -6.69
C ASP A 138 1.85 -4.70 -7.83
N LEU A 139 2.20 -5.98 -7.61
CA LEU A 139 2.96 -6.80 -8.56
C LEU A 139 2.05 -7.54 -9.53
N LEU A 140 0.73 -7.54 -9.30
CA LEU A 140 -0.23 -8.10 -10.23
C LEU A 140 -0.72 -7.06 -11.24
N PRO A 141 -0.97 -7.45 -12.50
CA PRO A 141 -1.74 -6.65 -13.44
C PRO A 141 -3.14 -6.38 -12.87
N ARG A 142 -3.74 -5.25 -13.26
CA ARG A 142 -5.08 -4.90 -12.77
C ARG A 142 -6.10 -5.93 -13.24
N LYS A 143 -7.03 -6.33 -12.36
CA LYS A 143 -8.06 -7.38 -12.58
C LYS A 143 -7.52 -8.79 -12.82
N PHE A 144 -6.20 -9.00 -12.74
CA PHE A 144 -5.62 -10.30 -13.04
C PHE A 144 -6.20 -11.42 -12.16
N ILE A 145 -6.49 -11.14 -10.88
CA ILE A 145 -7.17 -12.11 -9.99
C ILE A 145 -8.55 -12.51 -10.56
N ASN A 146 -9.35 -11.56 -11.02
CA ASN A 146 -10.65 -11.83 -11.63
C ASN A 146 -10.51 -12.64 -12.92
N ASP A 147 -9.46 -12.37 -13.71
CA ASP A 147 -9.18 -13.10 -14.95
C ASP A 147 -8.72 -14.54 -14.65
N LEU A 148 -7.91 -14.73 -13.60
CA LEU A 148 -7.52 -16.05 -13.09
C LEU A 148 -8.75 -16.82 -12.59
N ASP A 149 -9.65 -16.18 -11.85
CA ASP A 149 -10.88 -16.81 -11.35
C ASP A 149 -11.84 -17.16 -12.51
N GLY A 150 -12.01 -16.26 -13.49
CA GLY A 150 -12.79 -16.55 -14.68
C GLY A 150 -12.23 -17.74 -15.47
N PHE A 151 -10.90 -17.78 -15.64
CA PHE A 151 -10.24 -18.93 -16.27
C PHE A 151 -10.45 -20.24 -15.48
N LYS A 152 -10.32 -20.16 -14.15
CA LYS A 152 -10.52 -21.29 -13.23
C LYS A 152 -11.94 -21.84 -13.33
N GLU A 153 -12.95 -20.98 -13.35
CA GLU A 153 -14.35 -21.36 -13.51
C GLU A 153 -14.67 -21.97 -14.88
N GLU A 154 -14.00 -21.52 -15.93
CA GLU A 154 -14.24 -22.01 -17.29
C GLU A 154 -13.54 -23.35 -17.57
N TYR A 155 -12.30 -23.51 -17.10
CA TYR A 155 -11.43 -24.63 -17.51
C TYR A 155 -11.06 -25.60 -16.39
N ILE A 156 -11.20 -25.22 -15.10
CA ILE A 156 -10.73 -25.99 -13.94
C ILE A 156 -11.88 -26.27 -12.96
N THR A 157 -12.99 -26.78 -13.49
CA THR A 157 -14.19 -27.10 -12.70
C THR A 157 -14.14 -28.46 -12.01
N SER A 158 -13.31 -29.39 -12.50
CA SER A 158 -13.25 -30.75 -11.96
C SER A 158 -12.27 -30.89 -10.80
N THR A 159 -12.73 -31.43 -9.67
CA THR A 159 -11.88 -31.82 -8.53
C THR A 159 -10.82 -32.86 -8.94
N SER A 160 -11.12 -33.75 -9.89
CA SER A 160 -10.15 -34.74 -10.38
C SER A 160 -9.01 -34.07 -11.15
N LEU A 161 -9.31 -33.07 -11.98
CA LEU A 161 -8.33 -32.31 -12.74
C LEU A 161 -7.43 -31.49 -11.81
N ARG A 162 -8.01 -30.81 -10.81
CA ARG A 162 -7.26 -30.08 -9.77
C ARG A 162 -6.28 -30.99 -9.04
N ARG A 163 -6.74 -32.18 -8.64
CA ARG A 163 -5.89 -33.19 -8.01
C ARG A 163 -4.76 -33.66 -8.93
N HIS A 164 -5.04 -33.95 -10.20
CA HIS A 164 -4.00 -34.35 -11.15
C HIS A 164 -2.97 -33.25 -11.41
N ILE A 165 -3.40 -31.98 -11.51
CA ILE A 165 -2.48 -30.83 -11.62
C ILE A 165 -1.62 -30.74 -10.36
N ASN A 166 -2.21 -30.87 -9.16
CA ASN A 166 -1.46 -30.84 -7.90
C ASN A 166 -0.41 -31.97 -7.81
N GLU A 167 -0.80 -33.21 -8.10
CA GLU A 167 0.09 -34.37 -8.10
C GLU A 167 1.26 -34.23 -9.09
N LYS A 168 1.05 -33.46 -10.16
CA LYS A 168 2.02 -33.22 -11.23
C LYS A 168 2.43 -31.75 -11.33
N LEU A 169 2.43 -31.02 -10.22
CA LEU A 169 2.61 -29.56 -10.22
C LEU A 169 3.93 -29.16 -10.89
N MET A 170 5.03 -29.82 -10.53
CA MET A 170 6.34 -29.51 -11.12
C MET A 170 6.43 -29.91 -12.60
N GLU A 171 5.86 -31.06 -12.99
CA GLU A 171 5.78 -31.45 -14.41
C GLU A 171 4.96 -30.44 -15.23
N THR A 172 3.91 -29.87 -14.62
CA THR A 172 3.02 -28.87 -15.22
C THR A 172 3.78 -27.57 -15.46
N VAL A 173 4.52 -27.12 -14.47
CA VAL A 173 5.37 -25.92 -14.54
C VAL A 173 6.48 -26.09 -15.59
N GLU A 174 7.03 -27.29 -15.77
CA GLU A 174 8.05 -27.56 -16.80
C GLU A 174 7.53 -27.56 -18.25
N LEU A 175 6.21 -27.54 -18.46
CA LEU A 175 5.63 -27.46 -19.82
C LEU A 175 5.87 -26.11 -20.50
N VAL A 176 6.21 -25.08 -19.74
CA VAL A 176 6.21 -23.69 -20.21
C VAL A 176 7.59 -23.27 -20.68
N ASP A 177 7.61 -22.59 -21.83
CA ASP A 177 8.72 -21.75 -22.26
C ASP A 177 8.49 -20.34 -21.70
N TYR A 178 9.33 -19.93 -20.74
CA TYR A 178 9.22 -18.65 -20.06
C TYR A 178 9.75 -17.45 -20.86
N LYS A 179 10.42 -17.69 -21.99
CA LYS A 179 10.82 -16.60 -22.89
C LYS A 179 9.63 -16.15 -23.73
N GLU A 180 8.86 -17.10 -24.24
CA GLU A 180 7.73 -16.83 -25.11
C GLU A 180 6.37 -16.83 -24.39
N PHE A 181 6.33 -17.36 -23.17
CA PHE A 181 5.11 -17.73 -22.44
C PHE A 181 4.20 -18.61 -23.29
N SER A 182 4.79 -19.67 -23.84
CA SER A 182 4.17 -20.68 -24.70
C SER A 182 4.46 -22.09 -24.16
N LEU A 183 3.83 -23.11 -24.73
CA LEU A 183 4.23 -24.50 -24.44
C LEU A 183 5.56 -24.81 -25.13
N ARG A 184 6.47 -25.51 -24.45
CA ARG A 184 7.77 -25.90 -25.02
C ARG A 184 7.60 -26.71 -26.31
N SER A 185 8.51 -26.45 -27.26
CA SER A 185 8.54 -27.11 -28.57
C SER A 185 8.70 -28.64 -28.42
N GLY A 186 7.93 -29.40 -29.20
CA GLY A 186 7.89 -30.88 -29.12
C GLY A 186 6.74 -31.45 -28.28
N ILE A 187 6.00 -30.61 -27.55
CA ILE A 187 4.74 -30.99 -26.93
C ILE A 187 3.63 -30.85 -27.99
N PRO A 188 2.85 -31.91 -28.30
CA PRO A 188 1.77 -31.81 -29.27
C PRO A 188 0.79 -30.71 -28.85
N SER A 189 0.60 -29.69 -29.68
CA SER A 189 -0.49 -28.73 -29.50
C SER A 189 -1.80 -29.52 -29.58
N ALA A 190 -2.36 -29.87 -28.43
CA ALA A 190 -3.70 -30.42 -28.37
C ALA A 190 -4.66 -29.41 -29.03
N LYS A 191 -5.70 -29.90 -29.70
CA LYS A 191 -6.75 -29.02 -30.23
C LYS A 191 -7.31 -28.19 -29.06
N PRO A 192 -7.59 -26.89 -29.26
CA PRO A 192 -8.19 -26.05 -28.22
C PRO A 192 -9.37 -26.78 -27.59
N ILE A 193 -9.35 -26.95 -26.27
CA ILE A 193 -10.54 -27.47 -25.56
C ILE A 193 -11.61 -26.39 -25.71
N ALA A 194 -12.68 -26.71 -26.46
CA ALA A 194 -13.83 -25.84 -26.54
C ALA A 194 -14.38 -25.66 -25.12
N PRO A 195 -14.68 -24.42 -24.69
CA PRO A 195 -15.19 -24.18 -23.36
C PRO A 195 -16.44 -25.02 -23.14
N LYS A 196 -16.52 -25.69 -21.99
CA LYS A 196 -17.73 -26.43 -21.63
C LYS A 196 -18.83 -25.41 -21.47
N LYS A 197 -19.77 -25.36 -22.44
CA LYS A 197 -21.03 -24.65 -22.26
C LYS A 197 -21.63 -25.14 -20.94
N VAL A 198 -21.71 -24.24 -19.96
CA VAL A 198 -22.59 -24.41 -18.82
C VAL A 198 -23.99 -24.52 -19.42
N GLU A 199 -24.51 -25.74 -19.53
CA GLU A 199 -25.89 -25.94 -19.92
C GLU A 199 -26.74 -25.22 -18.86
N ALA A 200 -27.50 -24.22 -19.32
CA ALA A 200 -28.53 -23.62 -18.49
C ALA A 200 -29.38 -24.75 -17.91
N PRO A 201 -29.79 -24.68 -16.62
CA PRO A 201 -30.60 -25.73 -16.02
C PRO A 201 -31.80 -25.98 -16.93
N SER A 202 -31.87 -27.18 -17.50
CA SER A 202 -33.03 -27.59 -18.27
C SER A 202 -34.24 -27.49 -17.35
N GLU A 203 -35.31 -26.83 -17.83
CA GLU A 203 -36.58 -26.72 -17.13
C GLU A 203 -37.07 -28.12 -16.71
N VAL A 204 -36.76 -28.49 -15.45
CA VAL A 204 -37.38 -29.62 -14.80
C VAL A 204 -38.81 -29.17 -14.49
N LYS A 205 -39.77 -29.74 -15.22
CA LYS A 205 -41.19 -29.65 -14.86
C LYS A 205 -41.33 -30.04 -13.38
N PRO A 206 -42.01 -29.21 -12.55
CA PRO A 206 -42.10 -29.48 -11.13
C PRO A 206 -42.92 -30.75 -10.90
N LYS A 207 -42.26 -31.79 -10.41
CA LYS A 207 -42.95 -32.80 -9.60
C LYS A 207 -43.08 -32.20 -8.21
N ALA A 208 -44.31 -32.02 -7.76
CA ALA A 208 -44.60 -31.70 -6.37
C ALA A 208 -43.92 -32.74 -5.47
N VAL A 209 -42.95 -32.29 -4.69
CA VAL A 209 -42.33 -33.04 -3.59
C VAL A 209 -42.33 -32.08 -2.41
N ASP A 210 -42.91 -32.52 -1.30
CA ASP A 210 -43.04 -31.80 -0.03
C ASP A 210 -41.67 -31.30 0.49
N GLU A 211 -41.33 -30.05 0.18
CA GLU A 211 -40.14 -29.35 0.73
C GLU A 211 -40.35 -28.92 2.19
N ASP A 212 -41.59 -28.78 2.65
CA ASP A 212 -41.91 -28.37 4.02
C ASP A 212 -41.48 -29.42 5.08
N SER A 213 -41.32 -30.70 4.73
CA SER A 213 -40.93 -31.73 5.72
C SER A 213 -39.43 -31.78 6.03
N LYS A 214 -38.57 -31.44 5.05
CA LYS A 214 -37.11 -31.50 5.22
C LYS A 214 -36.54 -30.23 5.84
N GLU A 215 -37.14 -29.08 5.57
CA GLU A 215 -36.71 -27.81 6.16
C GLU A 215 -37.04 -27.74 7.65
N ILE A 216 -38.16 -28.36 8.07
CA ILE A 216 -38.54 -28.50 9.49
C ILE A 216 -37.57 -29.42 10.25
N ASP A 217 -37.08 -30.52 9.65
CA ASP A 217 -36.14 -31.43 10.30
C ASP A 217 -34.74 -30.81 10.48
N ILE A 218 -34.25 -30.05 9.50
CA ILE A 218 -32.95 -29.35 9.61
C ILE A 218 -33.01 -28.22 10.65
N LEU A 219 -34.11 -27.44 10.68
CA LEU A 219 -34.28 -26.38 11.68
C LEU A 219 -34.41 -26.95 13.10
N LYS A 220 -35.01 -28.13 13.24
CA LYS A 220 -35.10 -28.83 14.53
C LYS A 220 -33.72 -29.34 14.98
N GLU A 221 -32.94 -29.93 14.09
CA GLU A 221 -31.58 -30.41 14.38
C GLU A 221 -30.63 -29.25 14.76
N ILE A 222 -30.72 -28.10 14.07
CA ILE A 222 -29.96 -26.88 14.42
C ILE A 222 -30.39 -26.34 15.80
N THR A 223 -31.69 -26.38 16.11
CA THR A 223 -32.21 -25.91 17.40
C THR A 223 -31.78 -26.83 18.54
N ASP A 224 -31.74 -28.14 18.31
CA ASP A 224 -31.29 -29.14 19.29
C ASP A 224 -29.78 -29.03 19.57
N VAL A 225 -28.96 -28.83 18.54
CA VAL A 225 -27.50 -28.58 18.68
C VAL A 225 -27.25 -27.27 19.44
N LYS A 226 -28.01 -26.22 19.16
CA LYS A 226 -27.91 -24.93 19.88
C LYS A 226 -28.26 -25.10 21.36
N ASN A 227 -29.31 -25.85 21.67
CA ASN A 227 -29.72 -26.12 23.05
C ASN A 227 -28.70 -26.96 23.82
N LEU A 228 -28.12 -28.00 23.18
CA LEU A 228 -27.04 -28.80 23.75
C LEU A 228 -25.79 -27.97 24.08
N ASN A 229 -25.39 -27.05 23.20
CA ASN A 229 -24.27 -26.14 23.44
C ASN A 229 -24.55 -25.13 24.56
N VAL A 230 -25.77 -24.63 24.65
CA VAL A 230 -26.18 -23.72 25.74
C VAL A 230 -26.20 -24.47 27.09
N GLU A 231 -26.65 -25.72 27.14
CA GLU A 231 -26.60 -26.53 28.36
C GLU A 231 -25.17 -26.89 28.76
N ALA A 232 -24.30 -27.22 27.80
CA ALA A 232 -22.88 -27.45 28.03
C ALA A 232 -22.20 -26.21 28.63
N LEU A 233 -22.48 -25.02 28.10
CA LEU A 233 -22.00 -23.74 28.62
C LEU A 233 -22.54 -23.43 30.03
N LYS A 234 -23.85 -23.64 30.27
CA LYS A 234 -24.44 -23.49 31.60
C LYS A 234 -23.81 -24.44 32.62
N SER A 235 -23.51 -25.68 32.22
CA SER A 235 -22.85 -26.66 33.08
C SER A 235 -21.39 -26.28 33.40
N SER A 236 -20.67 -25.71 32.42
CA SER A 236 -19.29 -25.22 32.57
C SER A 236 -19.22 -23.98 33.49
N ILE A 237 -20.16 -23.05 33.32
CA ILE A 237 -20.29 -21.86 34.19
C ILE A 237 -20.67 -22.29 35.62
N LYS A 238 -21.54 -23.29 35.78
CA LYS A 238 -21.92 -23.82 37.11
C LYS A 238 -20.77 -24.56 37.79
N LYS A 239 -19.92 -25.29 37.05
CA LYS A 239 -18.68 -25.89 37.56
C LYS A 239 -17.63 -24.84 37.97
N SER A 240 -17.53 -23.75 37.20
CA SER A 240 -16.65 -22.61 37.49
C SER A 240 -17.09 -21.85 38.74
N ALA A 241 -18.41 -21.70 38.94
CA ALA A 241 -18.99 -21.04 40.12
C ALA A 241 -18.91 -21.88 41.41
N LEU A 242 -18.71 -23.21 41.30
CA LEU A 242 -18.61 -24.12 42.44
C LEU A 242 -17.17 -24.40 42.92
N GLY A 243 -16.16 -23.76 42.33
CA GLY A 243 -14.79 -23.78 42.86
C GLY A 243 -14.12 -25.17 42.91
N ILE A 244 -14.54 -26.12 42.07
CA ILE A 244 -13.91 -27.44 42.00
C ILE A 244 -12.66 -27.34 41.12
N LYS A 245 -11.49 -27.23 41.77
CA LYS A 245 -10.17 -27.30 41.11
C LYS A 245 -9.82 -28.74 40.77
N GLU A 246 -9.68 -29.06 39.49
CA GLU A 246 -8.94 -30.26 39.07
C GLU A 246 -7.43 -30.02 39.25
N LYS A 247 -6.75 -31.01 39.87
CA LYS A 247 -5.30 -31.04 40.06
C LYS A 247 -4.60 -31.40 38.75
N PRO A 248 -3.45 -30.78 38.43
CA PRO A 248 -2.57 -31.29 37.38
C PRO A 248 -1.75 -32.49 37.89
N LYS A 249 -1.68 -33.55 37.08
CA LYS A 249 -0.75 -34.67 37.25
C LYS A 249 0.61 -34.31 36.62
N GLY A 250 1.64 -34.29 37.48
CA GLY A 250 3.04 -34.78 37.33
C GLY A 250 3.85 -34.60 36.04
N GLU A 251 5.19 -34.47 36.04
CA GLU A 251 6.24 -34.55 37.07
C GLU A 251 7.60 -34.12 36.44
N VAL A 252 8.39 -33.34 37.21
CA VAL A 252 9.83 -33.49 37.59
C VAL A 252 10.90 -33.70 36.49
N LYS A 253 11.93 -32.84 36.36
CA LYS A 253 13.28 -32.81 37.00
C LYS A 253 14.05 -31.58 36.43
N GLU A 254 15.02 -30.87 37.02
CA GLU A 254 16.02 -30.99 38.12
C GLU A 254 16.53 -29.54 38.38
N GLU A 255 16.56 -28.98 39.61
CA GLU A 255 17.74 -28.88 40.53
C GLU A 255 19.07 -28.43 39.85
N ILE A 256 19.92 -27.47 40.31
CA ILE A 256 20.20 -26.93 41.66
C ILE A 256 21.26 -25.77 41.57
N LYS A 257 21.12 -24.73 42.45
CA LYS A 257 22.13 -23.88 43.17
C LYS A 257 23.16 -23.03 42.36
N LYS A 258 23.69 -21.88 42.83
CA LYS A 258 23.59 -21.05 44.06
C LYS A 258 24.26 -19.68 43.84
N LYS A 259 23.70 -18.68 44.52
CA LYS A 259 24.26 -17.40 45.05
C LYS A 259 25.79 -17.22 45.13
N VAL A 260 26.26 -15.99 44.86
CA VAL A 260 27.15 -15.20 45.75
C VAL A 260 26.85 -13.69 45.63
N GLU A 261 26.57 -13.04 46.76
CA GLU A 261 26.57 -11.59 46.97
C GLU A 261 28.01 -11.03 47.11
N LYS A 262 28.25 -9.76 46.74
CA LYS A 262 28.89 -8.74 47.62
C LYS A 262 29.00 -7.34 47.00
N LYS A 263 28.32 -6.39 47.65
CA LYS A 263 28.68 -5.01 48.06
C LYS A 263 29.80 -4.22 47.32
N ALA A 264 29.39 -3.07 46.76
CA ALA A 264 29.80 -1.64 47.00
C ALA A 264 31.31 -1.29 47.15
N PRO A 265 31.81 -0.09 46.72
CA PRO A 265 31.21 1.22 47.05
C PRO A 265 31.33 2.39 46.04
N THR A 266 30.61 3.45 46.42
CA THR A 266 30.56 4.86 46.02
C THR A 266 31.90 5.57 45.87
N VAL A 267 31.99 6.51 44.92
CA VAL A 267 32.80 7.74 45.04
C VAL A 267 32.03 8.92 44.45
N GLU A 268 31.92 9.98 45.27
CA GLU A 268 31.42 11.31 44.96
C GLU A 268 32.39 12.07 44.04
N GLU A 269 31.88 12.92 43.15
CA GLU A 269 32.48 14.25 42.95
C GLU A 269 31.47 15.27 42.42
N LYS A 270 31.44 16.43 43.06
CA LYS A 270 30.58 17.59 42.78
C LYS A 270 31.31 18.60 41.87
N PRO A 271 30.58 19.54 41.24
CA PRO A 271 31.02 20.27 40.05
C PRO A 271 31.70 21.61 40.38
N PRO A 272 32.43 22.23 39.44
CA PRO A 272 32.73 23.66 39.50
C PRO A 272 31.71 24.50 38.71
N LYS A 273 31.34 25.60 39.37
CA LYS A 273 30.52 26.73 38.89
C LYS A 273 31.28 27.65 37.91
N PRO A 274 30.55 28.51 37.18
CA PRO A 274 31.08 29.30 36.05
C PRO A 274 31.80 30.57 36.49
N ILE A 275 32.77 31.00 35.68
CA ILE A 275 33.45 32.30 35.81
C ILE A 275 32.94 33.22 34.69
N THR A 276 32.21 34.25 35.09
CA THR A 276 32.00 35.51 34.34
C THR A 276 33.20 36.44 34.55
N PRO A 277 33.59 37.19 33.51
CA PRO A 277 33.92 38.61 33.67
C PRO A 277 33.13 39.46 32.65
N SER A 278 32.27 40.36 33.11
CA SER A 278 32.56 41.78 33.37
C SER A 278 32.32 42.67 32.13
N LEU A 279 31.19 43.36 32.18
CA LEU A 279 30.86 44.55 31.39
C LEU A 279 31.80 45.69 31.76
N GLU A 280 32.50 46.26 30.79
CA GLU A 280 32.98 47.63 30.84
C GLU A 280 32.28 48.48 29.78
N LYS A 281 31.73 49.59 30.25
CA LYS A 281 31.13 50.68 29.48
C LYS A 281 32.25 51.64 29.11
N GLU A 282 32.37 51.99 27.84
CA GLU A 282 32.86 53.32 27.47
C GLU A 282 31.97 53.92 26.37
N ALA A 283 31.54 55.15 26.64
CA ALA A 283 30.73 55.98 25.79
C ALA A 283 31.60 57.13 25.29
N VAL A 284 31.78 57.31 23.97
CA VAL A 284 32.29 58.57 23.41
C VAL A 284 31.69 58.87 22.02
N LYS A 285 30.82 59.89 22.03
CA LYS A 285 30.62 61.02 21.10
C LYS A 285 30.32 60.82 19.61
N ALA A 286 29.50 61.76 19.14
CA ALA A 286 28.77 61.79 17.89
C ALA A 286 29.36 62.74 16.82
N LYS A 287 29.00 62.41 15.55
CA LYS A 287 28.81 63.24 14.34
C LYS A 287 30.04 63.80 13.60
N PRO A 288 29.97 64.08 12.27
CA PRO A 288 28.76 64.30 11.44
C PRO A 288 28.66 63.49 10.12
N ALA A 289 27.46 63.55 9.53
CA ALA A 289 27.02 62.87 8.31
C ALA A 289 27.44 63.58 7.01
N PRO A 290 27.58 62.86 5.88
CA PRO A 290 27.56 63.42 4.52
C PRO A 290 26.14 63.43 3.91
N PRO A 291 25.93 64.19 2.81
CA PRO A 291 24.64 64.75 2.41
C PRO A 291 23.72 63.79 1.64
N THR A 292 22.42 64.04 1.85
CA THR A 292 21.23 63.49 1.20
C THR A 292 21.23 63.64 -0.32
N LEU A 293 21.01 62.52 -1.02
CA LEU A 293 20.54 62.44 -2.41
C LEU A 293 18.99 62.39 -2.43
N PRO A 294 18.34 62.92 -3.50
CA PRO A 294 16.91 63.22 -3.49
C PRO A 294 16.01 61.97 -3.52
N GLU A 295 14.92 62.07 -2.74
CA GLU A 295 13.83 61.11 -2.61
C GLU A 295 13.28 60.66 -3.97
N LYS A 296 13.41 59.36 -4.27
CA LYS A 296 12.45 58.68 -5.15
C LYS A 296 11.17 58.49 -4.34
N LYS A 297 10.09 59.12 -4.78
CA LYS A 297 8.73 58.83 -4.30
C LYS A 297 8.46 57.34 -4.47
N GLU A 298 8.48 56.59 -3.38
CA GLU A 298 7.91 55.27 -3.31
C GLU A 298 6.40 55.41 -3.49
N VAL A 299 5.89 54.87 -4.60
CA VAL A 299 4.47 54.58 -4.75
C VAL A 299 4.14 53.53 -3.67
N PRO A 300 3.15 53.76 -2.79
CA PRO A 300 2.78 52.74 -1.82
C PRO A 300 2.20 51.57 -2.59
N VAL A 301 2.94 50.45 -2.63
CA VAL A 301 2.38 49.16 -2.97
C VAL A 301 1.38 48.85 -1.86
N LYS A 302 0.09 49.01 -2.16
CA LYS A 302 -1.00 48.54 -1.31
C LYS A 302 -0.73 47.06 -1.02
N LYS A 303 -0.40 46.74 0.24
CA LYS A 303 -0.53 45.37 0.76
C LYS A 303 -1.95 44.92 0.43
N ALA A 304 -2.06 43.88 -0.38
CA ALA A 304 -3.34 43.20 -0.60
C ALA A 304 -3.91 42.83 0.76
N GLU A 305 -5.17 43.19 0.99
CA GLU A 305 -5.90 42.76 2.18
C GLU A 305 -5.85 41.22 2.26
N PRO A 306 -5.72 40.63 3.47
CA PRO A 306 -5.70 39.19 3.63
C PRO A 306 -7.02 38.63 3.10
N THR A 307 -6.91 37.82 2.05
CA THR A 307 -8.01 37.01 1.54
C THR A 307 -8.60 36.22 2.70
N VAL A 308 -9.91 36.39 2.94
CA VAL A 308 -10.66 35.65 3.95
C VAL A 308 -10.47 34.15 3.65
N LYS A 309 -9.74 33.44 4.52
CA LYS A 309 -9.59 31.97 4.41
C LYS A 309 -10.98 31.35 4.56
N GLU A 310 -11.54 30.87 3.45
CA GLU A 310 -12.80 30.13 3.47
C GLU A 310 -12.66 28.88 4.35
N ALA A 311 -13.68 28.58 5.14
CA ALA A 311 -13.69 27.37 5.95
C ALA A 311 -13.64 26.12 5.06
N PRO A 312 -12.88 25.07 5.45
CA PRO A 312 -12.80 23.84 4.68
C PRO A 312 -14.19 23.23 4.50
N THR A 313 -14.53 22.89 3.25
CA THR A 313 -15.86 22.41 2.84
C THR A 313 -15.85 20.91 2.57
N TYR A 314 -14.72 20.38 2.10
CA TYR A 314 -14.54 18.96 1.77
C TYR A 314 -13.26 18.41 2.42
N TYR A 315 -13.19 17.10 2.61
CA TYR A 315 -12.01 16.42 3.19
C TYR A 315 -10.67 16.79 2.53
N PHE A 316 -10.64 17.01 1.21
CA PHE A 316 -9.40 17.36 0.50
C PHE A 316 -8.94 18.80 0.79
N ASP A 317 -9.80 19.65 1.36
CA ASP A 317 -9.40 20.95 1.89
C ASP A 317 -8.49 20.80 3.13
N TYR A 318 -8.42 19.62 3.77
CA TYR A 318 -7.54 19.36 4.90
C TYR A 318 -6.12 18.96 4.52
N TYR A 319 -5.85 18.58 3.26
CA TYR A 319 -4.47 18.27 2.87
C TYR A 319 -3.54 19.46 3.15
N GLY A 320 -2.45 19.19 3.85
CA GLY A 320 -1.43 20.15 4.27
C GLY A 320 -1.79 20.97 5.52
N GLN A 321 -3.03 20.88 6.02
CA GLN A 321 -3.49 21.51 7.27
C GLN A 321 -4.57 20.66 7.96
N PHE A 322 -4.25 19.42 8.30
CA PHE A 322 -5.17 18.45 8.88
C PHE A 322 -5.76 18.92 10.23
N GLN A 323 -7.04 18.63 10.42
CA GLN A 323 -7.75 18.92 11.66
C GLN A 323 -7.89 17.66 12.52
N PRO A 324 -7.95 17.80 13.85
CA PRO A 324 -8.31 16.73 14.77
C PRO A 324 -9.62 16.02 14.42
N LEU A 325 -9.59 14.69 14.48
CA LEU A 325 -10.79 13.87 14.40
C LEU A 325 -11.67 14.10 15.62
N ASN A 326 -12.99 13.99 15.44
CA ASN A 326 -13.93 14.05 16.56
C ASN A 326 -13.56 13.01 17.63
N PRO A 327 -13.41 13.40 18.92
CA PRO A 327 -13.05 12.50 20.00
C PRO A 327 -13.97 11.27 20.13
N SER A 328 -15.25 11.40 19.76
CA SER A 328 -16.24 10.30 19.79
C SER A 328 -15.91 9.17 18.81
N ILE A 329 -15.25 9.50 17.70
CA ILE A 329 -14.81 8.55 16.67
C ILE A 329 -13.41 8.04 16.99
N LYS A 330 -12.52 8.92 17.45
CA LYS A 330 -11.13 8.58 17.76
C LYS A 330 -11.01 7.36 18.68
N GLY A 331 -11.87 7.24 19.69
CA GLY A 331 -11.89 6.10 20.62
C GLY A 331 -12.39 4.77 20.03
N LYS A 332 -12.79 4.73 18.75
CA LYS A 332 -13.27 3.51 18.07
C LYS A 332 -12.15 2.73 17.40
N PHE A 333 -11.01 3.35 17.13
CA PHE A 333 -9.87 2.71 16.51
C PHE A 333 -8.95 2.13 17.58
N ASN A 334 -8.57 0.86 17.44
CA ASN A 334 -7.53 0.28 18.28
C ASN A 334 -6.16 0.60 17.65
N ILE A 335 -5.49 1.60 18.19
CA ILE A 335 -4.17 2.04 17.72
C ILE A 335 -3.21 1.95 18.89
N ASN A 336 -2.16 1.13 18.76
CA ASN A 336 -1.07 1.14 19.71
C ASN A 336 -0.19 2.39 19.49
N LEU A 337 -0.53 3.46 20.22
CA LEU A 337 0.15 4.75 20.10
C LEU A 337 1.62 4.70 20.52
N GLU A 338 1.98 3.83 21.46
CA GLU A 338 3.38 3.66 21.89
C GLU A 338 4.21 3.11 20.72
N ASN A 339 3.72 2.07 20.06
CA ASN A 339 4.39 1.48 18.89
C ASN A 339 4.44 2.45 17.70
N LEU A 340 3.37 3.20 17.44
CA LEU A 340 3.37 4.23 16.40
C LEU A 340 4.39 5.35 16.69
N LEU A 341 4.55 5.77 17.95
CA LEU A 341 5.59 6.73 18.37
C LEU A 341 7.00 6.13 18.21
N GLU A 342 7.19 4.87 18.59
CA GLU A 342 8.47 4.18 18.46
C GLU A 342 8.88 3.90 17.02
N ALA A 343 7.92 3.82 16.10
CA ALA A 343 8.16 3.54 14.69
C ALA A 343 9.20 4.49 14.07
N LYS A 344 9.24 5.77 14.47
CA LYS A 344 10.31 6.69 14.03
C LYS A 344 11.72 6.15 14.34
N LYS A 345 11.92 5.64 15.55
CA LYS A 345 13.24 5.20 16.04
C LYS A 345 13.63 3.85 15.44
N LEU A 346 12.66 2.96 15.31
CA LEU A 346 12.88 1.59 14.85
C LEU A 346 13.02 1.52 13.32
N ASN A 347 12.31 2.39 12.61
CA ASN A 347 12.11 2.28 11.16
C ASN A 347 12.53 3.56 10.43
N SER A 348 13.54 4.30 10.92
CA SER A 348 13.91 5.58 10.31
C SER A 348 14.28 5.47 8.82
N GLU A 349 14.76 4.30 8.40
CA GLU A 349 15.11 3.97 7.01
C GLU A 349 13.90 3.57 6.14
N PHE A 350 12.74 3.30 6.74
CA PHE A 350 11.53 2.94 6.01
C PHE A 350 10.75 4.16 5.50
N PHE A 351 11.11 5.36 5.93
CA PHE A 351 10.47 6.59 5.49
C PHE A 351 10.86 6.96 4.06
N ASN A 352 9.86 7.00 3.19
CA ASN A 352 9.86 7.77 1.93
C ASN A 352 8.88 8.95 2.08
N LEU A 353 8.71 9.78 1.05
CA LEU A 353 7.77 10.90 1.16
C LEU A 353 6.31 10.47 1.40
N GLU A 354 5.87 9.37 0.80
CA GLU A 354 4.49 8.89 1.00
C GLU A 354 4.27 8.43 2.45
N THR A 355 5.13 7.57 2.99
CA THR A 355 5.01 7.07 4.36
C THR A 355 5.25 8.17 5.39
N LEU A 356 6.13 9.13 5.10
CA LEU A 356 6.32 10.32 5.93
C LEU A 356 5.08 11.20 5.93
N PHE A 357 4.45 11.40 4.78
CA PHE A 357 3.18 12.12 4.65
C PHE A 357 2.09 11.44 5.49
N TYR A 358 1.89 10.12 5.33
CA TYR A 358 0.89 9.40 6.13
C TYR A 358 1.17 9.51 7.62
N TYR A 359 2.43 9.30 8.05
CA TYR A 359 2.82 9.36 9.44
C TYR A 359 2.51 10.73 10.07
N ILE A 360 2.95 11.82 9.45
CA ILE A 360 2.69 13.19 9.92
C ILE A 360 1.18 13.48 9.95
N SER A 361 0.47 13.12 8.88
CA SER A 361 -0.97 13.34 8.76
C SER A 361 -1.75 12.58 9.83
N ILE A 362 -1.38 11.33 10.13
CA ILE A 362 -2.00 10.52 11.18
C ILE A 362 -1.87 11.25 12.52
N PHE A 363 -0.67 11.71 12.90
CA PHE A 363 -0.45 12.44 14.16
C PHE A 363 -1.32 13.71 14.27
N LYS A 364 -1.45 14.48 13.18
CA LYS A 364 -2.36 15.64 13.13
C LYS A 364 -3.82 15.23 13.30
N ILE A 365 -4.30 14.21 12.58
CA ILE A 365 -5.69 13.75 12.63
C ILE A 365 -6.03 13.18 14.00
N ILE A 366 -5.12 12.44 14.66
CA ILE A 366 -5.35 11.93 16.01
C ILE A 366 -5.04 12.96 17.09
N ASP A 367 -4.77 14.22 16.77
CA ASP A 367 -4.49 15.29 17.73
C ASP A 367 -3.38 14.89 18.73
N LYS A 368 -2.22 14.55 18.18
CA LYS A 368 -1.00 14.24 18.93
C LYS A 368 0.15 15.04 18.35
N GLU A 369 1.09 15.40 19.22
CA GLU A 369 2.33 16.04 18.80
C GLU A 369 3.07 15.12 17.84
N ILE A 370 3.51 15.67 16.71
CA ILE A 370 4.28 14.92 15.71
C ILE A 370 5.66 14.65 16.31
N PRO A 371 6.11 13.39 16.39
CA PRO A 371 7.40 13.05 17.00
C PRO A 371 8.59 13.35 16.07
N LEU A 372 8.47 14.34 15.19
CA LEU A 372 9.48 14.77 14.22
C LEU A 372 9.71 16.28 14.37
N SER A 373 10.98 16.67 14.50
CA SER A 373 11.36 18.07 14.38
C SER A 373 11.39 18.50 12.91
N SER A 374 11.39 19.81 12.66
CA SER A 374 11.62 20.37 11.32
C SER A 374 12.91 19.84 10.70
N ASP A 375 13.99 19.72 11.47
CA ASP A 375 15.28 19.19 11.00
C ASP A 375 15.19 17.71 10.60
N ASP A 376 14.43 16.90 11.34
CA ASP A 376 14.19 15.50 10.99
C ASP A 376 13.48 15.39 9.64
N VAL A 377 12.44 16.21 9.44
CA VAL A 377 11.66 16.24 8.19
C VAL A 377 12.53 16.68 7.02
N ILE A 378 13.31 17.75 7.18
CA ILE A 378 14.25 18.22 6.15
C ILE A 378 15.26 17.13 5.80
N LYS A 379 15.81 16.43 6.81
CA LYS A 379 16.75 15.32 6.59
C LYS A 379 16.13 14.17 5.80
N LEU A 380 14.91 13.75 6.16
CA LEU A 380 14.19 12.66 5.49
C LEU A 380 13.74 13.03 4.07
N SER A 381 13.38 14.30 3.82
CA SER A 381 12.97 14.79 2.51
C SER A 381 14.14 15.12 1.58
N LYS A 382 15.36 15.30 2.11
CA LYS A 382 16.55 15.69 1.33
C LYS A 382 16.84 14.81 0.10
N PRO A 383 16.73 13.46 0.14
CA PRO A 383 16.96 12.62 -1.04
C PRO A 383 16.04 12.95 -2.22
N TYR A 384 14.84 13.48 -1.91
CA TYR A 384 13.81 13.84 -2.86
C TYR A 384 13.90 15.29 -3.34
N LEU A 385 14.81 16.11 -2.80
CA LEU A 385 14.98 17.50 -3.21
C LEU A 385 16.09 17.63 -4.26
N LYS A 386 15.71 17.90 -5.50
CA LYS A 386 16.64 18.19 -6.61
C LYS A 386 16.32 19.56 -7.17
N ASN A 387 17.34 20.43 -7.25
CA ASN A 387 17.16 21.82 -7.68
C ASN A 387 16.03 22.54 -6.93
N LYS A 388 15.86 22.24 -5.63
CA LYS A 388 14.79 22.78 -4.77
C LYS A 388 13.36 22.41 -5.20
N ILE A 389 13.20 21.36 -6.00
CA ILE A 389 11.92 20.78 -6.37
C ILE A 389 11.90 19.35 -5.83
N PHE A 390 10.74 18.89 -5.37
CA PHE A 390 10.56 17.49 -5.00
C PHE A 390 10.56 16.60 -6.24
N SER A 391 11.31 15.51 -6.20
CA SER A 391 11.64 14.67 -7.35
C SER A 391 11.90 13.24 -6.94
N ASN A 392 11.72 12.32 -7.89
CA ASN A 392 12.02 10.92 -7.69
C ASN A 392 13.51 10.75 -7.30
N PRO A 393 13.82 10.00 -6.23
CA PRO A 393 15.17 9.93 -5.68
C PRO A 393 16.16 9.21 -6.61
N THR A 394 15.66 8.33 -7.50
CA THR A 394 16.47 7.48 -8.37
C THR A 394 16.96 8.22 -9.61
N ASN A 395 16.08 8.97 -10.29
CA ASN A 395 16.40 9.66 -11.54
C ASN A 395 16.45 11.19 -11.42
N GLY A 396 16.02 11.74 -10.28
CA GLY A 396 15.99 13.17 -10.01
C GLY A 396 14.96 13.97 -10.84
N THR A 397 14.02 13.31 -11.52
CA THR A 397 12.97 13.99 -12.27
C THR A 397 11.81 14.34 -11.35
N PRO A 398 11.28 15.59 -11.38
CA PRO A 398 10.04 15.93 -10.71
C PRO A 398 8.88 15.06 -11.23
N ASP A 399 7.99 14.67 -10.32
CA ASP A 399 6.71 14.06 -10.65
C ASP A 399 5.62 14.61 -9.72
N PRO A 400 4.35 14.71 -10.16
CA PRO A 400 3.32 15.37 -9.37
C PRO A 400 3.01 14.73 -8.03
N ILE A 401 3.23 13.42 -7.88
CA ILE A 401 2.91 12.67 -6.66
C ILE A 401 3.94 13.02 -5.59
N THR A 402 5.23 12.91 -5.92
CA THR A 402 6.35 13.29 -5.04
C THR A 402 6.26 14.76 -4.66
N VAL A 403 5.92 15.63 -5.62
CA VAL A 403 5.70 17.06 -5.38
C VAL A 403 4.56 17.31 -4.40
N PHE A 404 3.41 16.67 -4.60
CA PHE A 404 2.30 16.80 -3.67
C PHE A 404 2.67 16.36 -2.25
N TYR A 405 3.27 15.18 -2.09
CA TYR A 405 3.63 14.70 -0.74
C TYR A 405 4.62 15.64 -0.06
N GLY A 406 5.65 16.10 -0.79
CA GLY A 406 6.60 17.07 -0.27
C GLY A 406 5.96 18.39 0.17
N LEU A 407 5.09 18.97 -0.68
CA LEU A 407 4.34 20.19 -0.35
C LEU A 407 3.42 19.99 0.85
N ALA A 408 2.71 18.86 0.93
CA ALA A 408 1.80 18.57 2.02
C ALA A 408 2.55 18.41 3.35
N ILE A 409 3.67 17.69 3.36
CA ILE A 409 4.54 17.56 4.53
C ILE A 409 5.05 18.92 4.98
N PHE A 410 5.59 19.72 4.05
CA PHE A 410 6.16 21.02 4.38
C PHE A 410 5.09 22.00 4.85
N SER A 411 3.86 21.90 4.33
CA SER A 411 2.71 22.68 4.81
C SER A 411 2.37 22.33 6.27
N GLU A 412 2.34 21.05 6.64
CA GLU A 412 1.99 20.62 8.01
C GLU A 412 3.04 21.00 9.07
N MET A 413 4.27 21.21 8.61
CA MET A 413 5.46 21.50 9.42
C MET A 413 5.87 22.97 9.35
N ASP A 414 5.08 23.83 8.71
CA ASP A 414 5.36 25.26 8.51
C ASP A 414 6.73 25.53 7.84
N LEU A 415 7.09 24.71 6.85
CA LEU A 415 8.38 24.75 6.12
C LEU A 415 8.28 25.34 4.70
N LEU A 416 7.08 25.67 4.22
CA LEU A 416 6.90 26.13 2.83
C LEU A 416 7.55 27.49 2.54
N ASP A 417 7.66 28.36 3.54
CA ASP A 417 8.20 29.71 3.38
C ASP A 417 9.74 29.76 3.30
N ASP A 418 10.42 28.62 3.48
CA ASP A 418 11.88 28.55 3.41
C ASP A 418 12.38 28.38 1.97
N ALA A 419 12.61 29.51 1.30
CA ALA A 419 13.16 29.58 -0.06
C ALA A 419 14.58 29.00 -0.19
N SER A 420 15.28 28.72 0.92
CA SER A 420 16.56 28.00 0.89
C SER A 420 16.37 26.51 0.62
N LEU A 421 15.22 25.93 1.03
CA LEU A 421 14.89 24.52 0.89
C LEU A 421 14.17 24.20 -0.41
N ILE A 422 13.13 24.96 -0.75
CA ILE A 422 12.26 24.71 -1.91
C ILE A 422 12.05 25.97 -2.76
N ASP A 423 11.77 25.76 -4.04
CA ASP A 423 11.43 26.82 -4.99
C ASP A 423 9.97 26.69 -5.42
N LEU A 424 9.09 27.41 -4.71
CA LEU A 424 7.64 27.35 -4.94
C LEU A 424 7.24 27.78 -6.36
N LEU A 425 7.98 28.73 -6.97
CA LEU A 425 7.69 29.20 -8.32
C LEU A 425 8.00 28.10 -9.34
N ASN A 426 9.16 27.44 -9.22
CA ASN A 426 9.49 26.34 -10.12
C ASN A 426 8.57 25.13 -9.94
N ILE A 427 8.14 24.86 -8.70
CA ILE A 427 7.14 23.83 -8.41
C ILE A 427 5.81 24.18 -9.09
N GLU A 428 5.34 25.42 -8.95
CA GLU A 428 4.12 25.90 -9.62
C GLU A 428 4.22 25.74 -11.14
N MET A 429 5.32 26.22 -11.75
CA MET A 429 5.56 26.11 -13.19
C MET A 429 5.56 24.65 -13.68
N PHE A 430 6.13 23.74 -12.88
CA PHE A 430 6.12 22.31 -13.19
C PHE A 430 4.69 21.75 -13.18
N LEU A 431 3.92 21.99 -12.11
CA LEU A 431 2.54 21.50 -12.00
C LEU A 431 1.62 22.10 -13.06
N GLU A 432 1.80 23.38 -13.40
CA GLU A 432 1.10 24.06 -14.49
C GLU A 432 1.44 23.43 -15.85
N ALA A 433 2.70 23.06 -16.08
CA ALA A 433 3.13 22.39 -17.30
C ALA A 433 2.49 20.98 -17.45
N GLU A 434 2.40 20.21 -16.36
CA GLU A 434 1.74 18.89 -16.35
C GLU A 434 0.26 18.98 -16.74
N LEU A 435 -0.43 20.06 -16.33
CA LEU A 435 -1.83 20.29 -16.68
C LEU A 435 -2.03 20.96 -18.04
N LYS A 436 -0.97 21.45 -18.71
CA LYS A 436 -1.07 22.06 -20.03
C LYS A 436 -1.40 21.04 -21.12
N GLU A 437 -0.84 19.85 -21.03
CA GLU A 437 -1.14 18.70 -21.92
C GLU A 437 -2.15 17.74 -21.26
N PHE A 438 -3.22 18.32 -20.71
CA PHE A 438 -4.19 17.59 -19.92
C PHE A 438 -4.79 16.41 -20.67
N ASN A 439 -4.62 15.21 -20.12
CA ASN A 439 -5.30 14.01 -20.55
C ASN A 439 -6.23 13.53 -19.42
N PRO A 440 -7.57 13.57 -19.59
CA PRO A 440 -8.51 13.18 -18.53
C PRO A 440 -8.33 11.72 -18.09
N LYS A 441 -7.75 10.85 -18.92
CA LYS A 441 -7.48 9.44 -18.56
C LYS A 441 -6.35 9.27 -17.55
N LYS A 442 -5.50 10.29 -17.32
CA LYS A 442 -4.41 10.27 -16.33
C LYS A 442 -4.88 10.78 -14.95
N LEU A 443 -6.00 10.25 -14.45
CA LEU A 443 -6.68 10.72 -13.23
C LEU A 443 -5.73 10.92 -12.04
N HIS A 444 -4.91 9.91 -11.74
CA HIS A 444 -3.97 9.93 -10.62
C HIS A 444 -3.02 11.14 -10.68
N ILE A 445 -2.30 11.29 -11.81
CA ILE A 445 -1.34 12.38 -12.00
C ILE A 445 -2.04 13.74 -12.00
N ASN A 446 -3.21 13.84 -12.63
CA ASN A 446 -4.01 15.07 -12.64
C ASN A 446 -4.44 15.46 -11.22
N LEU A 447 -4.86 14.48 -10.40
CA LEU A 447 -5.31 14.73 -9.03
C LEU A 447 -4.18 15.32 -8.20
N TYR A 448 -3.02 14.68 -8.17
CA TYR A 448 -1.88 15.18 -7.41
C TYR A 448 -1.37 16.53 -7.92
N SER A 449 -1.43 16.76 -9.24
CA SER A 449 -1.08 18.06 -9.83
C SER A 449 -1.98 19.19 -9.30
N LEU A 450 -3.30 18.97 -9.35
CA LEU A 450 -4.28 19.94 -8.87
C LEU A 450 -4.25 20.12 -7.35
N LEU A 451 -4.07 19.04 -6.58
CA LEU A 451 -3.90 19.12 -5.13
C LEU A 451 -2.63 19.91 -4.75
N GLY A 452 -1.53 19.71 -5.47
CA GLY A 452 -0.29 20.48 -5.32
C GLY A 452 -0.53 21.98 -5.56
N LEU A 453 -1.18 22.34 -6.67
CA LEU A 453 -1.54 23.74 -6.94
C LEU A 453 -2.47 24.31 -5.87
N LYS A 454 -3.44 23.54 -5.37
CA LYS A 454 -4.31 23.99 -4.26
C LYS A 454 -3.56 24.20 -2.96
N LEU A 455 -2.52 23.40 -2.67
CA LEU A 455 -1.65 23.66 -1.53
C LEU A 455 -0.88 24.98 -1.70
N LEU A 456 -0.35 25.27 -2.89
CA LEU A 456 0.31 26.54 -3.17
C LEU A 456 -0.67 27.72 -3.03
N GLU A 457 -1.89 27.61 -3.57
CA GLU A 457 -2.94 28.62 -3.46
C GLU A 457 -3.28 28.94 -1.99
N LYS A 458 -3.46 27.90 -1.15
CA LYS A 458 -3.72 28.07 0.29
C LYS A 458 -2.59 28.80 1.03
N ASN A 459 -1.37 28.72 0.50
CA ASN A 459 -0.18 29.35 1.05
C ASN A 459 0.19 30.66 0.31
N GLY A 460 -0.75 31.25 -0.44
CA GLY A 460 -0.62 32.58 -1.05
C GLY A 460 -0.14 32.59 -2.50
N GLY A 461 0.04 31.43 -3.13
CA GLY A 461 0.30 31.32 -4.57
C GLY A 461 -0.90 31.80 -5.40
N ILE A 462 -0.64 32.42 -6.55
CA ILE A 462 -1.68 32.91 -7.46
C ILE A 462 -1.82 31.91 -8.61
N ILE A 463 -2.75 30.97 -8.47
CA ILE A 463 -2.94 29.90 -9.45
C ILE A 463 -3.96 30.33 -10.51
N ALA A 464 -3.65 30.09 -11.79
CA ALA A 464 -4.55 30.41 -12.88
C ALA A 464 -5.79 29.51 -12.87
N ASP A 465 -6.94 30.03 -13.34
CA ASP A 465 -8.18 29.25 -13.41
C ASP A 465 -8.04 27.98 -14.27
N LYS A 466 -8.60 26.88 -13.76
CA LYS A 466 -8.55 25.55 -14.38
C LYS A 466 -9.93 25.00 -14.75
N SER A 467 -10.97 25.85 -14.75
CA SER A 467 -12.34 25.46 -15.10
C SER A 467 -12.47 24.74 -16.46
N HIS A 468 -11.59 25.04 -17.42
CA HIS A 468 -11.54 24.37 -18.72
C HIS A 468 -11.28 22.85 -18.65
N LEU A 469 -10.67 22.35 -17.57
CA LEU A 469 -10.40 20.92 -17.34
C LEU A 469 -11.65 20.13 -16.92
N LEU A 470 -12.73 20.82 -16.52
CA LEU A 470 -13.92 20.21 -15.94
C LEU A 470 -14.71 19.37 -16.95
N ASN A 471 -14.97 19.91 -18.14
CA ASN A 471 -15.81 19.23 -19.13
C ASN A 471 -15.23 17.87 -19.57
N PRO A 472 -13.94 17.75 -19.91
CA PRO A 472 -13.34 16.46 -20.21
C PRO A 472 -13.50 15.42 -19.09
N LEU A 473 -13.41 15.85 -17.83
CA LEU A 473 -13.59 14.98 -16.67
C LEU A 473 -15.05 14.54 -16.48
N LEU A 474 -16.01 15.44 -16.70
CA LEU A 474 -17.44 15.11 -16.65
C LEU A 474 -17.85 14.11 -17.74
N SER A 475 -17.22 14.20 -18.91
CA SER A 475 -17.49 13.31 -20.04
C SER A 475 -16.68 12.00 -20.02
N LEU A 476 -15.75 11.83 -19.08
CA LEU A 476 -14.87 10.67 -19.05
C LEU A 476 -15.64 9.41 -18.66
N ASP A 477 -15.69 8.43 -19.57
CA ASP A 477 -16.09 7.07 -19.26
C ASP A 477 -14.90 6.32 -18.64
N LEU A 478 -15.02 6.00 -17.34
CA LEU A 478 -13.99 5.28 -16.61
C LEU A 478 -13.77 3.86 -17.12
N THR A 479 -14.77 3.25 -17.76
CA THR A 479 -14.66 1.88 -18.28
C THR A 479 -13.72 1.78 -19.48
N GLU A 480 -13.43 2.90 -20.15
CA GLU A 480 -12.48 3.00 -21.26
C GLU A 480 -11.04 3.30 -20.83
N LEU A 481 -10.77 3.30 -19.53
CA LEU A 481 -9.40 3.41 -19.02
C LEU A 481 -8.68 2.08 -19.25
N GLU A 482 -7.44 2.15 -19.74
CA GLU A 482 -6.61 0.97 -20.05
C GLU A 482 -6.50 0.00 -18.85
N LYS A 483 -6.60 0.54 -17.64
CA LYS A 483 -6.48 -0.19 -16.39
C LYS A 483 -7.59 0.23 -15.40
N TYR A 484 -8.87 0.10 -15.73
CA TYR A 484 -9.96 0.55 -14.84
C TYR A 484 -9.94 -0.13 -13.44
N THR A 485 -9.71 0.67 -12.40
CA THR A 485 -9.78 0.36 -10.96
C THR A 485 -10.96 1.11 -10.34
N PRO A 486 -12.15 0.48 -10.20
CA PRO A 486 -13.38 1.21 -9.96
C PRO A 486 -13.34 2.16 -8.77
N VAL A 487 -12.89 1.69 -7.60
CA VAL A 487 -12.91 2.50 -6.38
C VAL A 487 -11.96 3.69 -6.48
N LEU A 488 -10.73 3.45 -6.95
CA LEU A 488 -9.71 4.50 -7.08
C LEU A 488 -10.10 5.50 -8.17
N ASP A 489 -10.46 5.03 -9.35
CA ASP A 489 -10.72 5.89 -10.50
C ASP A 489 -11.99 6.74 -10.28
N ILE A 490 -13.04 6.17 -9.67
CA ILE A 490 -14.23 6.94 -9.26
C ILE A 490 -13.85 8.00 -8.22
N TYR A 491 -13.07 7.62 -7.20
CA TYR A 491 -12.62 8.55 -6.17
C TYR A 491 -11.84 9.71 -6.79
N GLU A 492 -10.88 9.43 -7.67
CA GLU A 492 -10.02 10.44 -8.29
C GLU A 492 -10.80 11.36 -9.21
N GLN A 493 -11.67 10.82 -10.08
CA GLN A 493 -12.49 11.64 -10.97
C GLN A 493 -13.41 12.59 -10.20
N LEU A 494 -14.12 12.08 -9.19
CA LEU A 494 -15.04 12.90 -8.40
C LEU A 494 -14.29 13.95 -7.57
N THR A 495 -13.13 13.58 -7.00
CA THR A 495 -12.28 14.51 -6.25
C THR A 495 -11.77 15.62 -7.17
N LEU A 496 -11.25 15.27 -8.35
CA LEU A 496 -10.80 16.21 -9.38
C LEU A 496 -11.88 17.22 -9.74
N ILE A 497 -13.08 16.74 -10.06
CA ILE A 497 -14.23 17.60 -10.39
C ILE A 497 -14.52 18.58 -9.24
N LYS A 498 -14.47 18.11 -7.99
CA LYS A 498 -14.79 18.93 -6.81
C LYS A 498 -13.66 19.87 -6.38
N VAL A 499 -12.42 19.54 -6.69
CA VAL A 499 -11.26 20.43 -6.54
C VAL A 499 -11.34 21.59 -7.55
N LEU A 500 -11.79 21.31 -8.79
CA LEU A 500 -11.97 22.32 -9.83
C LEU A 500 -13.17 23.22 -9.57
N ASP A 501 -14.33 22.64 -9.22
CA ASP A 501 -15.52 23.40 -8.87
C ASP A 501 -16.37 22.67 -7.80
N LYS A 502 -16.34 23.24 -6.60
CA LYS A 502 -17.08 22.76 -5.41
C LYS A 502 -18.60 22.70 -5.64
N LYS A 503 -19.16 23.47 -6.57
CA LYS A 503 -20.61 23.62 -6.82
C LYS A 503 -21.16 22.68 -7.89
N VAL A 504 -20.30 21.97 -8.64
CA VAL A 504 -20.74 21.05 -9.70
C VAL A 504 -21.76 20.02 -9.19
N ASP A 505 -22.81 19.79 -9.98
CA ASP A 505 -23.79 18.75 -9.70
C ASP A 505 -23.30 17.39 -10.20
N LEU A 506 -23.13 16.46 -9.27
CA LEU A 506 -22.70 15.08 -9.53
C LEU A 506 -23.88 14.10 -9.58
N SER A 507 -25.12 14.59 -9.66
CA SER A 507 -26.32 13.75 -9.56
C SER A 507 -26.40 12.67 -10.65
N HIS A 508 -25.86 12.92 -11.84
CA HIS A 508 -25.83 11.93 -12.93
C HIS A 508 -24.91 10.73 -12.63
N PHE A 509 -23.89 10.90 -11.79
CA PHE A 509 -22.99 9.82 -11.38
C PHE A 509 -23.55 8.92 -10.26
N LYS A 510 -24.53 9.41 -9.48
CA LYS A 510 -25.00 8.74 -8.26
C LYS A 510 -25.41 7.29 -8.50
N ALA A 511 -26.34 7.05 -9.42
CA ALA A 511 -26.86 5.72 -9.68
C ALA A 511 -25.80 4.79 -10.27
N LEU A 512 -25.01 5.30 -11.22
CA LEU A 512 -23.95 4.55 -11.90
C LEU A 512 -22.88 4.08 -10.91
N TYR A 513 -22.26 5.01 -10.19
CA TYR A 513 -21.16 4.67 -9.29
C TYR A 513 -21.61 3.91 -8.05
N THR A 514 -22.78 4.24 -7.48
CA THR A 514 -23.29 3.45 -6.34
C THR A 514 -23.57 2.00 -6.75
N LYS A 515 -24.06 1.77 -7.98
CA LYS A 515 -24.24 0.42 -8.51
C LYS A 515 -22.91 -0.31 -8.66
N GLU A 516 -21.89 0.32 -9.23
CA GLU A 516 -20.57 -0.30 -9.37
C GLU A 516 -19.93 -0.62 -8.01
N LEU A 517 -19.99 0.30 -7.05
CA LEU A 517 -19.43 0.09 -5.70
C LEU A 517 -20.13 -1.07 -4.97
N LYS A 518 -21.45 -1.21 -5.12
CA LYS A 518 -22.21 -2.32 -4.52
C LYS A 518 -21.84 -3.70 -5.07
N LYS A 519 -21.33 -3.79 -6.31
CA LYS A 519 -20.86 -5.07 -6.88
C LYS A 519 -19.56 -5.55 -6.21
N LEU A 520 -18.76 -4.63 -5.71
CA LEU A 520 -17.46 -4.90 -5.07
C LEU A 520 -17.59 -5.18 -3.57
N MET A 521 -18.82 -5.15 -3.04
CA MET A 521 -19.07 -5.32 -1.62
C MET A 521 -19.12 -6.79 -1.26
N ALA A 522 -18.26 -7.21 -0.34
CA ALA A 522 -18.28 -8.54 0.24
C ALA A 522 -19.60 -8.79 0.97
N PRO A 523 -20.33 -9.89 0.68
CA PRO A 523 -21.64 -10.16 1.28
C PRO A 523 -21.62 -10.27 2.81
N GLU A 524 -20.55 -10.83 3.36
CA GLU A 524 -20.43 -11.17 4.79
C GLU A 524 -19.98 -9.97 5.64
N THR A 525 -18.92 -9.29 5.20
CA THR A 525 -18.28 -8.19 5.94
C THR A 525 -18.89 -6.83 5.60
N GLY A 526 -19.46 -6.68 4.40
CA GLY A 526 -19.86 -5.40 3.84
C GLY A 526 -18.68 -4.52 3.40
N ALA A 527 -17.46 -5.06 3.38
CA ALA A 527 -16.26 -4.38 2.94
C ALA A 527 -16.20 -4.26 1.41
N ILE A 528 -15.49 -3.27 0.88
CA ILE A 528 -15.24 -3.14 -0.56
C ILE A 528 -13.90 -3.81 -0.89
N ASN A 529 -13.92 -4.78 -1.82
CA ASN A 529 -12.76 -5.62 -2.17
C ASN A 529 -12.09 -6.25 -0.93
N ASP A 530 -12.82 -6.42 0.16
CA ASP A 530 -12.31 -6.82 1.48
C ASP A 530 -11.14 -5.97 2.04
N THR A 531 -10.92 -4.75 1.53
CA THR A 531 -9.85 -3.87 2.03
C THR A 531 -10.37 -2.67 2.82
N ILE A 532 -9.60 -2.23 3.81
CA ILE A 532 -9.87 -1.01 4.59
C ILE A 532 -9.75 0.24 3.70
N THR A 533 -8.72 0.28 2.86
CA THR A 533 -8.44 1.44 1.99
C THR A 533 -9.58 1.69 1.00
N ASP A 534 -10.07 0.66 0.32
CA ASP A 534 -11.17 0.84 -0.65
C ASP A 534 -12.51 1.10 0.03
N SER A 535 -12.73 0.50 1.21
CA SER A 535 -13.90 0.80 2.03
C SER A 535 -13.90 2.28 2.47
N ALA A 536 -12.74 2.81 2.88
CA ALA A 536 -12.57 4.21 3.27
C ALA A 536 -12.76 5.17 2.09
N ARG A 537 -12.18 4.87 0.93
CA ARG A 537 -12.38 5.65 -0.30
C ARG A 537 -13.84 5.63 -0.75
N THR A 538 -14.53 4.50 -0.61
CA THR A 538 -15.96 4.39 -0.90
C THR A 538 -16.79 5.31 -0.01
N LEU A 539 -16.46 5.43 1.28
CA LEU A 539 -17.10 6.40 2.17
C LEU A 539 -16.89 7.85 1.72
N LEU A 540 -15.69 8.18 1.21
CA LEU A 540 -15.41 9.51 0.65
C LEU A 540 -16.19 9.75 -0.66
N ILE A 541 -16.28 8.76 -1.53
CA ILE A 541 -17.10 8.81 -2.75
C ILE A 541 -18.58 9.07 -2.41
N LEU A 542 -19.13 8.34 -1.45
CA LEU A 542 -20.51 8.55 -0.98
C LEU A 542 -20.69 9.97 -0.41
N SER A 543 -19.65 10.54 0.22
CA SER A 543 -19.67 11.94 0.66
C SER A 543 -19.74 12.92 -0.52
N LEU A 544 -18.85 12.78 -1.51
CA LEU A 544 -18.81 13.64 -2.70
C LEU A 544 -20.12 13.60 -3.49
N LEU A 545 -20.72 12.41 -3.60
CA LEU A 545 -22.01 12.20 -4.27
C LEU A 545 -23.22 12.66 -3.41
N LYS A 546 -23.00 13.11 -2.16
CA LYS A 546 -24.06 13.45 -1.19
C LYS A 546 -25.03 12.29 -0.95
N MET A 547 -24.51 11.06 -0.89
CA MET A 547 -25.27 9.81 -0.73
C MET A 547 -25.26 9.26 0.70
N LYS A 548 -24.50 9.84 1.63
CA LYS A 548 -24.35 9.36 3.03
C LYS A 548 -25.68 9.02 3.73
N GLN A 549 -26.74 9.82 3.51
CA GLN A 549 -28.06 9.61 4.12
C GLN A 549 -28.94 8.64 3.31
N LEU A 550 -28.84 8.67 1.99
CA LEU A 550 -29.61 7.79 1.10
C LEU A 550 -29.12 6.34 1.16
N GLU A 551 -27.82 6.15 1.38
CA GLU A 551 -27.15 4.87 1.48
C GLU A 551 -26.68 4.60 2.92
N PHE A 552 -27.47 5.03 3.91
CA PHE A 552 -27.12 4.93 5.33
C PHE A 552 -26.71 3.52 5.75
N GLY A 553 -27.42 2.49 5.28
CA GLY A 553 -27.08 1.09 5.59
C GLY A 553 -25.71 0.66 5.07
N LEU A 554 -25.34 1.09 3.85
CA LEU A 554 -24.01 0.85 3.29
C LEU A 554 -22.94 1.62 4.08
N THR A 555 -23.18 2.91 4.33
CA THR A 555 -22.28 3.76 5.11
C THR A 555 -21.98 3.17 6.49
N GLN A 556 -22.99 2.70 7.23
CA GLN A 556 -22.80 2.10 8.55
C GLN A 556 -22.03 0.78 8.48
N LYS A 557 -22.29 -0.07 7.48
CA LYS A 557 -21.53 -1.32 7.30
C LYS A 557 -20.04 -1.03 7.07
N LEU A 558 -19.71 -0.08 6.20
CA LEU A 558 -18.33 0.29 5.90
C LEU A 558 -17.63 0.91 7.11
N LEU A 559 -18.28 1.84 7.81
CA LEU A 559 -17.72 2.45 9.02
C LEU A 559 -17.50 1.41 10.12
N LYS A 560 -18.45 0.48 10.30
CA LYS A 560 -18.32 -0.61 11.25
C LYS A 560 -17.14 -1.51 10.89
N TYR A 561 -17.06 -1.96 9.63
CA TYR A 561 -15.93 -2.76 9.14
C TYR A 561 -14.59 -2.07 9.43
N ILE A 562 -14.44 -0.80 9.03
CA ILE A 562 -13.22 -0.03 9.26
C ILE A 562 -12.90 0.08 10.76
N ALA A 563 -13.89 0.30 11.62
CA ALA A 563 -13.67 0.44 13.06
C ALA A 563 -13.40 -0.89 13.78
N THR A 564 -14.00 -2.00 13.35
CA THR A 564 -13.91 -3.28 14.07
C THR A 564 -12.82 -4.22 13.56
N THR A 565 -12.41 -4.08 12.30
CA THR A 565 -11.40 -4.94 11.67
C THR A 565 -9.99 -4.39 11.87
N THR A 566 -9.84 -3.27 12.59
CA THR A 566 -8.56 -2.56 12.69
C THR A 566 -7.92 -2.69 14.06
N ASP A 567 -6.74 -3.31 14.06
CA ASP A 567 -5.82 -3.34 15.19
C ASP A 567 -4.45 -2.87 14.71
N PHE A 568 -4.20 -1.57 14.82
CA PHE A 568 -3.05 -0.92 14.21
C PHE A 568 -1.87 -0.83 15.18
N PHE A 569 -0.70 -1.22 14.69
CA PHE A 569 0.56 -1.28 15.40
C PHE A 569 0.50 -2.20 16.63
N SER A 570 -0.45 -3.13 16.69
CA SER A 570 -0.71 -3.98 17.87
C SER A 570 -0.10 -5.39 17.81
N LEU A 571 0.63 -5.74 16.74
CA LEU A 571 1.22 -7.06 16.56
C LEU A 571 2.20 -7.43 17.69
N GLU A 572 1.81 -8.37 18.54
CA GLU A 572 2.63 -8.86 19.66
C GLU A 572 3.71 -9.86 19.20
N ASN A 573 3.39 -10.69 18.20
CA ASN A 573 4.32 -11.69 17.66
C ASN A 573 5.12 -11.10 16.48
N LEU A 574 6.23 -10.45 16.84
CA LEU A 574 7.13 -9.77 15.91
C LEU A 574 7.98 -10.73 15.06
N ASP A 575 7.89 -12.05 15.25
CA ASP A 575 8.68 -13.04 14.52
C ASP A 575 8.06 -13.49 13.19
N LYS A 576 6.92 -12.90 12.80
CA LYS A 576 6.39 -13.01 11.43
C LYS A 576 7.15 -12.08 10.49
N ASP A 577 7.48 -12.57 9.29
CA ASP A 577 8.34 -11.86 8.34
C ASP A 577 7.71 -10.54 7.81
N PHE A 578 6.38 -10.46 7.69
CA PHE A 578 5.67 -9.26 7.23
C PHE A 578 4.97 -8.52 8.39
N ASN A 579 5.58 -7.43 8.87
CA ASN A 579 4.98 -6.53 9.87
C ASN A 579 5.64 -5.14 9.85
N TRP A 580 4.95 -4.15 10.44
CA TRP A 580 5.43 -2.75 10.48
C TRP A 580 6.81 -2.53 11.09
N LYS A 581 7.29 -3.41 11.97
CA LYS A 581 8.54 -3.22 12.73
C LYS A 581 9.76 -3.81 12.02
N LYS A 582 9.58 -4.83 11.19
CA LYS A 582 10.70 -5.53 10.52
C LYS A 582 10.69 -5.33 9.00
N ASP A 583 9.57 -4.96 8.41
CA ASP A 583 9.41 -4.86 6.96
C ASP A 583 8.93 -3.47 6.52
N LYS A 584 9.66 -2.87 5.58
CA LYS A 584 9.39 -1.52 5.05
C LYS A 584 8.02 -1.44 4.37
N TYR A 585 7.58 -2.51 3.72
CA TYR A 585 6.31 -2.54 3.03
C TYR A 585 5.15 -2.78 3.98
N GLY A 586 5.30 -3.67 4.96
CA GLY A 586 4.37 -3.84 6.08
C GLY A 586 4.15 -2.51 6.80
N PHE A 587 5.22 -1.75 7.03
CA PHE A 587 5.13 -0.40 7.59
C PHE A 587 4.34 0.57 6.70
N ALA A 588 4.62 0.59 5.40
CA ALA A 588 3.91 1.45 4.45
C ALA A 588 2.42 1.10 4.32
N VAL A 589 2.09 -0.19 4.23
CA VAL A 589 0.72 -0.70 4.15
C VAL A 589 -0.06 -0.33 5.40
N GLU A 590 0.50 -0.57 6.58
CA GLU A 590 -0.17 -0.30 7.84
C GLU A 590 -0.41 1.20 8.07
N LEU A 591 0.57 2.05 7.73
CA LEU A 591 0.39 3.51 7.72
C LEU A 591 -0.68 3.96 6.73
N ARG A 592 -0.67 3.44 5.50
CA ARG A 592 -1.65 3.79 4.46
C ARG A 592 -3.07 3.41 4.91
N MET A 593 -3.24 2.19 5.43
CA MET A 593 -4.54 1.72 5.94
C MET A 593 -5.04 2.60 7.09
N LEU A 594 -4.17 2.90 8.06
CA LEU A 594 -4.51 3.76 9.18
C LEU A 594 -4.86 5.18 8.72
N PHE A 595 -4.07 5.76 7.81
CA PHE A 595 -4.33 7.07 7.24
C PHE A 595 -5.72 7.12 6.59
N TRP A 596 -6.03 6.22 5.66
CA TRP A 596 -7.32 6.24 4.96
C TRP A 596 -8.50 5.97 5.90
N ALA A 597 -8.35 5.06 6.86
CA ALA A 597 -9.35 4.77 7.88
C ALA A 597 -9.70 6.02 8.70
N LEU A 598 -8.69 6.76 9.17
CA LEU A 598 -8.89 8.00 9.91
C LEU A 598 -9.38 9.15 9.02
N PHE A 599 -8.80 9.28 7.83
CA PHE A 599 -9.08 10.38 6.90
C PHE A 599 -10.54 10.38 6.44
N CYS A 600 -11.09 9.21 6.09
CA CYS A 600 -12.49 9.13 5.71
C CYS A 600 -13.43 9.53 6.86
N CYS A 601 -13.01 9.32 8.11
CA CYS A 601 -13.80 9.65 9.29
C CYS A 601 -13.89 11.16 9.58
N LEU A 602 -13.03 12.00 8.99
CA LEU A 602 -13.16 13.46 9.08
C LEU A 602 -14.49 13.96 8.49
N GLU A 603 -15.13 13.17 7.63
CA GLU A 603 -16.42 13.46 6.99
C GLU A 603 -17.64 13.01 7.81
N TYR A 604 -17.42 12.45 9.01
CA TYR A 604 -18.45 11.84 9.85
C TYR A 604 -18.34 12.35 11.29
N ASN A 605 -19.47 12.39 11.98
CA ASN A 605 -19.54 12.88 13.38
C ASN A 605 -19.68 11.76 14.41
N VAL A 606 -20.17 10.59 14.01
CA VAL A 606 -20.41 9.41 14.86
C VAL A 606 -20.26 8.15 14.03
N ILE A 607 -19.69 7.10 14.63
CA ILE A 607 -19.79 5.70 14.17
C ILE A 607 -20.78 5.01 15.11
N VAL A 608 -21.88 4.48 14.57
CA VAL A 608 -22.97 3.88 15.36
C VAL A 608 -22.64 2.44 15.74
#